data_AF-A0A3R6CFG0-F1
#
_entry.id   AF-A0A3R6CFG0-F1
#
_cell.length_a   1.000
_cell.length_b   1.000
_cell.length_c   1.000
_cell.angle_alpha   90.00
_cell.angle_beta   90.00
_cell.angle_gamma   90.00
#
_symmetry.space_group_name_H-M   'P 1'
#
loop_
_entity.id
_entity.type
_entity.pdbx_description
1 polymer ?
#
loop_
_entity_poly.entity_id
_entity_poly.type
_entity_poly.pdbx_seq_one_letter_code
_entity_poly.pdbx_strand_id
1 'polypeptide(L)'
;MEFDLYEQGKELLRNDDNIEWIDKIICWVKKESGYNIYIFQAIVENQREIEKYYETITASIATEFQSTLEKAIERWNIYLVFECKESVDWKIRLKVEQDKFAVRKVVWDNLKEEEMKDKEYIRKRLLCFEINEKSEKHENKDELIKRIEENDLELYKILQKKDLTLDKKVALYVGDGINE
;
A
#
# COMPACT_ATOMS: atom_id res chain seq x y z
N MET A 1 14.08 7.47 -6.73
CA MET A 1 13.34 7.00 -7.91
C MET A 1 12.08 7.85 -8.01
N GLU A 2 11.98 8.64 -9.07
CA GLU A 2 10.91 9.62 -9.26
C GLU A 2 9.80 9.02 -10.12
N PHE A 3 8.56 9.35 -9.76
CA PHE A 3 7.44 9.29 -10.68
C PHE A 3 7.48 10.52 -11.59
N ASP A 4 7.13 10.42 -12.84
CA ASP A 4 7.03 11.57 -13.74
C ASP A 4 5.60 11.66 -14.25
N LEU A 5 5.12 12.89 -14.45
CA LEU A 5 3.87 13.11 -15.16
C LEU A 5 4.07 12.69 -16.62
N TYR A 6 3.17 11.85 -17.14
CA TYR A 6 3.28 11.26 -18.47
C TYR A 6 2.09 11.68 -19.34
N GLU A 7 2.16 12.91 -19.85
CA GLU A 7 1.08 13.52 -20.64
C GLU A 7 0.69 12.69 -21.87
N GLN A 8 1.66 12.03 -22.51
CA GLN A 8 1.40 11.16 -23.66
C GLN A 8 0.43 10.03 -23.33
N GLY A 9 0.44 9.50 -22.11
CA GLY A 9 -0.48 8.43 -21.70
C GLY A 9 -1.92 8.94 -21.63
N LYS A 10 -2.14 10.19 -21.22
CA LYS A 10 -3.46 10.83 -21.24
C LYS A 10 -3.88 11.17 -22.67
N GLU A 11 -2.99 11.76 -23.46
CA GLU A 11 -3.30 12.17 -24.84
C GLU A 11 -3.67 10.98 -25.75
N LEU A 12 -3.08 9.81 -25.54
CA LEU A 12 -3.47 8.59 -26.26
C LEU A 12 -4.92 8.17 -25.98
N LEU A 13 -5.45 8.46 -24.79
CA LEU A 13 -6.84 8.17 -24.44
C LEU A 13 -7.81 9.23 -24.96
N ARG A 14 -7.33 10.32 -25.57
CA ARG A 14 -8.17 11.45 -25.94
C ARG A 14 -8.87 11.19 -27.28
N ASN A 15 -10.16 10.95 -27.23
CA ASN A 15 -11.05 10.83 -28.38
C ASN A 15 -12.45 11.39 -28.06
N ASP A 16 -13.33 11.43 -29.05
CA ASP A 16 -14.68 11.98 -28.92
C ASP A 16 -15.57 11.18 -27.93
N ASP A 17 -15.28 9.88 -27.74
CA ASP A 17 -16.03 9.00 -26.84
C ASP A 17 -15.63 9.17 -25.36
N ASN A 18 -14.44 9.72 -25.10
CA ASN A 18 -13.83 9.78 -23.76
C ASN A 18 -13.93 11.16 -23.09
N ILE A 19 -14.56 12.14 -23.74
CA ILE A 19 -14.63 13.55 -23.29
C ILE A 19 -15.14 13.67 -21.85
N GLU A 20 -16.11 12.84 -21.45
CA GLU A 20 -16.75 12.96 -20.13
C GLU A 20 -15.80 12.72 -18.94
N TRP A 21 -14.74 11.94 -19.12
CA TRP A 21 -13.86 11.52 -18.03
C TRP A 21 -12.38 11.80 -18.27
N ILE A 22 -11.97 12.15 -19.49
CA ILE A 22 -10.55 12.35 -19.83
C ILE A 22 -9.86 13.39 -18.93
N ASP A 23 -10.59 14.44 -18.54
CA ASP A 23 -10.08 15.51 -17.67
C ASP A 23 -9.91 15.08 -16.20
N LYS A 24 -10.56 13.98 -15.80
CA LYS A 24 -10.41 13.36 -14.48
C LYS A 24 -9.21 12.41 -14.42
N ILE A 25 -8.56 12.13 -15.55
CA ILE A 25 -7.44 11.21 -15.64
C ILE A 25 -6.12 11.96 -15.62
N ILE A 26 -5.19 11.42 -14.83
CA ILE A 26 -3.78 11.80 -14.80
C ILE A 26 -2.96 10.53 -15.03
N CYS A 27 -1.98 10.58 -15.92
CA CYS A 27 -1.10 9.44 -16.17
C CYS A 27 0.29 9.73 -15.60
N TRP A 28 0.80 8.78 -14.82
CA TRP A 28 2.14 8.81 -14.23
C TRP A 28 2.98 7.67 -14.80
N VAL A 29 4.27 7.91 -14.91
CA VAL A 29 5.26 6.89 -15.27
C VAL A 29 6.33 6.78 -14.19
N LYS A 30 6.66 5.55 -13.79
CA LYS A 30 7.86 5.26 -13.01
C LYS A 30 8.82 4.47 -13.88
N LYS A 31 10.04 4.99 -14.03
CA LYS A 31 11.10 4.34 -14.78
C LYS A 31 11.84 3.36 -13.87
N GLU A 32 11.89 2.10 -14.28
CA GLU A 32 12.67 1.04 -13.65
C GLU A 32 13.82 0.63 -14.59
N SER A 33 14.76 -0.17 -14.08
CA SER A 33 15.84 -0.70 -14.91
C SER A 33 15.27 -1.63 -16.00
N GLY A 34 15.17 -1.12 -17.23
CA GLY A 34 14.75 -1.86 -18.42
C GLY A 34 13.26 -1.79 -18.75
N TYR A 35 12.40 -1.21 -17.90
CA TYR A 35 10.96 -1.08 -18.18
C TYR A 35 10.32 0.10 -17.45
N ASN A 36 9.13 0.49 -17.90
CA ASN A 36 8.30 1.50 -17.25
C ASN A 36 7.10 0.86 -16.53
N ILE A 37 6.68 1.48 -15.44
CA ILE A 37 5.41 1.21 -14.76
C ILE A 37 4.50 2.40 -15.03
N TYR A 38 3.30 2.14 -15.54
CA TYR A 38 2.32 3.19 -15.86
C TYR A 38 1.19 3.18 -14.85
N ILE A 39 0.82 4.35 -14.35
CA ILE A 39 -0.28 4.51 -13.40
C ILE A 39 -1.25 5.55 -13.95
N PHE A 40 -2.47 5.11 -14.23
CA PHE A 40 -3.60 5.97 -14.52
C PHE A 40 -4.31 6.25 -13.21
N GLN A 41 -4.36 7.52 -12.83
CA GLN A 41 -5.11 8.01 -11.68
C GLN A 41 -6.42 8.62 -12.18
N ALA A 42 -7.54 8.14 -11.67
CA ALA A 42 -8.88 8.61 -11.98
C ALA A 42 -9.51 9.27 -10.76
N ILE A 43 -9.79 10.57 -10.87
CA ILE A 43 -10.34 11.37 -9.77
C ILE A 43 -11.85 11.44 -9.90
N VAL A 44 -12.53 10.86 -8.92
CA VAL A 44 -13.99 10.70 -8.94
C VAL A 44 -14.61 11.26 -7.67
N GLU A 45 -15.83 11.77 -7.79
CA GLU A 45 -16.52 12.37 -6.64
C GLU A 45 -17.22 11.30 -5.79
N ASN A 46 -17.83 10.30 -6.44
CA ASN A 46 -18.68 9.30 -5.78
C ASN A 46 -18.66 7.95 -6.50
N GLN A 47 -19.27 6.94 -5.88
CA GLN A 47 -19.35 5.58 -6.42
C GLN A 47 -20.02 5.47 -7.80
N ARG A 48 -20.99 6.35 -8.13
CA ARG A 48 -21.70 6.28 -9.42
C ARG A 48 -20.78 6.61 -10.58
N GLU A 49 -19.85 7.53 -10.38
CA GLU A 49 -18.81 7.83 -11.37
C GLU A 49 -17.91 6.62 -11.62
N ILE A 50 -17.53 5.88 -10.57
CA ILE A 50 -16.74 4.65 -10.73
C ILE A 50 -17.50 3.64 -11.57
N GLU A 51 -18.76 3.34 -11.21
CA GLU A 51 -19.57 2.37 -11.96
C GLU A 51 -19.77 2.76 -13.41
N LYS A 52 -19.92 4.07 -13.68
CA LYS A 52 -20.11 4.60 -15.03
C LYS A 52 -18.83 4.54 -15.87
N TYR A 53 -17.67 4.87 -15.29
CA TYR A 53 -16.46 5.11 -16.05
C TYR A 53 -15.46 3.95 -16.02
N TYR A 54 -15.51 3.02 -15.06
CA TYR A 54 -14.42 2.05 -14.92
C TYR A 54 -14.25 1.14 -16.14
N GLU A 55 -15.34 0.68 -16.75
CA GLU A 55 -15.29 -0.20 -17.93
C GLU A 55 -14.74 0.54 -19.15
N THR A 56 -15.21 1.77 -19.38
CA THR A 56 -14.82 2.59 -20.53
C THR A 56 -13.37 3.05 -20.42
N ILE A 57 -12.93 3.50 -19.23
CA ILE A 57 -11.54 3.84 -18.97
C ILE A 57 -10.65 2.61 -19.18
N THR A 58 -11.04 1.46 -18.62
CA THR A 58 -10.24 0.23 -18.75
C THR A 58 -10.13 -0.22 -20.21
N ALA A 59 -11.23 -0.20 -20.95
CA ALA A 59 -11.24 -0.55 -22.36
C ALA A 59 -10.36 0.40 -23.17
N SER A 60 -10.47 1.71 -22.94
CA SER A 60 -9.64 2.70 -23.63
C SER A 60 -8.15 2.54 -23.31
N ILE A 61 -7.79 2.24 -22.05
CA ILE A 61 -6.39 1.92 -21.71
C ILE A 61 -5.93 0.66 -22.45
N ALA A 62 -6.78 -0.36 -22.59
CA ALA A 62 -6.44 -1.58 -23.30
C ALA A 62 -6.19 -1.32 -24.80
N THR A 63 -7.08 -0.57 -25.45
CA THR A 63 -7.06 -0.37 -26.91
C THR A 63 -6.06 0.69 -27.34
N GLU A 64 -6.05 1.85 -26.66
CA GLU A 64 -5.28 3.02 -27.11
C GLU A 64 -3.89 3.07 -26.50
N PHE A 65 -3.70 2.51 -25.30
CA PHE A 65 -2.42 2.61 -24.58
C PHE A 65 -1.67 1.28 -24.56
N GLN A 66 -2.26 0.23 -23.99
CA GLN A 66 -1.61 -1.06 -23.78
C GLN A 66 -1.18 -1.73 -25.09
N SER A 67 -1.94 -1.54 -26.17
CA SER A 67 -1.63 -2.05 -27.51
C SER A 67 -0.35 -1.45 -28.11
N THR A 68 -0.01 -0.22 -27.72
CA THR A 68 1.15 0.54 -28.23
C THR A 68 2.46 0.15 -27.55
N LEU A 69 2.39 -0.51 -26.38
CA LEU A 69 3.57 -0.88 -25.61
C LEU A 69 4.30 -2.07 -26.26
N GLU A 70 5.58 -1.90 -26.55
CA GLU A 70 6.39 -2.97 -27.16
C GLU A 70 6.76 -4.06 -26.15
N LYS A 71 7.12 -3.67 -24.93
CA LYS A 71 7.60 -4.63 -23.93
C LYS A 71 6.43 -5.29 -23.21
N ALA A 72 6.41 -6.63 -23.24
CA ALA A 72 5.40 -7.40 -22.51
C ALA A 72 5.35 -7.01 -21.02
N ILE A 73 6.51 -6.85 -20.37
CA ILE A 73 6.58 -6.45 -18.96
C ILE A 73 5.88 -5.11 -18.68
N GLU A 74 5.90 -4.16 -19.61
CA GLU A 74 5.23 -2.87 -19.47
C GLU A 74 3.71 -3.05 -19.60
N ARG A 75 3.24 -3.91 -20.52
CA ARG A 75 1.81 -4.27 -20.66
C ARG A 75 1.25 -4.92 -19.40
N TRP A 76 2.07 -5.68 -18.68
CA TRP A 76 1.69 -6.29 -17.41
C TRP A 76 1.76 -5.32 -16.23
N ASN A 77 2.39 -4.15 -16.36
CA ASN A 77 2.63 -3.20 -15.26
C ASN A 77 1.91 -1.87 -15.49
N ILE A 78 0.62 -1.98 -15.79
CA ILE A 78 -0.31 -0.85 -15.87
C ILE A 78 -1.26 -0.92 -14.68
N TYR A 79 -1.38 0.20 -13.96
CA TYR A 79 -2.27 0.37 -12.84
C TYR A 79 -3.35 1.40 -13.16
N LEU A 80 -4.56 1.17 -12.68
CA LEU A 80 -5.66 2.14 -12.69
C LEU A 80 -6.12 2.34 -11.24
N VAL A 81 -5.91 3.55 -10.73
CA VAL A 81 -6.23 3.93 -9.35
C VAL A 81 -7.41 4.88 -9.39
N PHE A 82 -8.53 4.46 -8.80
CA PHE A 82 -9.67 5.34 -8.56
C PHE A 82 -9.51 6.02 -7.19
N GLU A 83 -9.41 7.34 -7.21
CA GLU A 83 -9.41 8.18 -6.01
C GLU A 83 -10.77 8.83 -5.86
N CYS A 84 -11.52 8.37 -4.85
CA CYS A 84 -12.87 8.80 -4.57
C CYS A 84 -12.92 9.66 -3.30
N LYS A 85 -13.60 10.81 -3.40
CA LYS A 85 -13.84 11.68 -2.23
C LYS A 85 -14.78 11.04 -1.23
N GLU A 86 -15.89 10.50 -1.72
CA GLU A 86 -16.87 9.82 -0.88
C GLU A 86 -16.46 8.37 -0.58
N SER A 87 -17.06 7.78 0.45
CA SER A 87 -16.94 6.36 0.73
C SER A 87 -17.58 5.53 -0.38
N VAL A 88 -16.94 4.42 -0.76
CA VAL A 88 -17.43 3.52 -1.80
C VAL A 88 -17.93 2.23 -1.18
N ASP A 89 -19.09 1.74 -1.61
CA ASP A 89 -19.60 0.45 -1.14
C ASP A 89 -18.62 -0.69 -1.45
N TRP A 90 -18.44 -1.57 -0.47
CA TRP A 90 -17.47 -2.66 -0.56
C TRP A 90 -17.70 -3.57 -1.78
N LYS A 91 -18.96 -3.75 -2.22
CA LYS A 91 -19.28 -4.59 -3.38
C LYS A 91 -18.79 -3.95 -4.67
N ILE A 92 -18.94 -2.64 -4.81
CA ILE A 92 -18.48 -1.89 -5.99
C ILE A 92 -16.96 -1.90 -6.03
N ARG A 93 -16.32 -1.63 -4.89
CA ARG A 93 -14.87 -1.75 -4.75
C ARG A 93 -14.38 -3.13 -5.16
N LEU A 94 -14.98 -4.20 -4.62
CA LEU A 94 -14.60 -5.57 -4.94
C LEU A 94 -14.81 -5.88 -6.42
N LYS A 95 -15.94 -5.45 -7.01
CA LYS A 95 -16.24 -5.62 -8.44
C LYS A 95 -15.13 -5.03 -9.32
N VAL A 96 -14.69 -3.82 -9.00
CA VAL A 96 -13.64 -3.12 -9.76
C VAL A 96 -12.27 -3.76 -9.52
N GLU A 97 -11.88 -4.00 -8.27
CA GLU A 97 -10.55 -4.54 -7.94
C GLU A 97 -10.35 -5.99 -8.39
N GLN A 98 -11.42 -6.80 -8.45
CA GLN A 98 -11.36 -8.18 -8.92
C GLN A 98 -11.42 -8.31 -10.45
N ASP A 99 -11.79 -7.24 -11.16
CA ASP A 99 -11.75 -7.25 -12.62
C ASP A 99 -10.29 -7.23 -13.11
N LYS A 100 -9.88 -8.37 -13.66
CA LYS A 100 -8.52 -8.61 -14.17
C LYS A 100 -8.31 -8.13 -15.60
N PHE A 101 -9.33 -7.55 -16.24
CA PHE A 101 -9.23 -7.09 -17.61
C PHE A 101 -8.25 -5.91 -17.73
N ALA A 102 -7.29 -6.04 -18.66
CA ALA A 102 -6.30 -5.05 -19.11
C ALA A 102 -5.29 -4.51 -18.06
N VAL A 103 -5.75 -4.06 -16.90
CA VAL A 103 -4.96 -3.30 -15.92
C VAL A 103 -5.22 -3.78 -14.49
N ARG A 104 -4.28 -3.51 -13.58
CA ARG A 104 -4.48 -3.73 -12.14
C ARG A 104 -5.26 -2.56 -11.57
N LYS A 105 -6.46 -2.82 -11.08
CA LYS A 105 -7.38 -1.79 -10.57
C LYS A 105 -7.32 -1.71 -9.06
N VAL A 106 -7.35 -0.50 -8.51
CA VAL A 106 -7.40 -0.25 -7.07
C VAL A 106 -8.37 0.91 -6.81
N VAL A 107 -9.19 0.79 -5.77
CA VAL A 107 -10.11 1.87 -5.36
C VAL A 107 -9.71 2.39 -3.99
N TRP A 108 -9.49 3.70 -3.89
CA TRP A 108 -9.22 4.43 -2.67
C TRP A 108 -10.36 5.41 -2.42
N ASP A 109 -11.03 5.28 -1.29
CA ASP A 109 -12.20 6.07 -0.91
C ASP A 109 -11.96 6.91 0.36
N ASN A 110 -12.87 7.83 0.67
CA ASN A 110 -12.76 8.79 1.78
C ASN A 110 -11.46 9.62 1.78
N LEU A 111 -10.97 9.97 0.58
CA LEU A 111 -9.74 10.77 0.44
C LEU A 111 -10.03 12.26 0.68
N LYS A 112 -9.14 12.93 1.40
CA LYS A 112 -9.14 14.40 1.50
C LYS A 112 -8.57 15.01 0.23
N GLU A 113 -8.95 16.25 -0.09
CA GLU A 113 -8.43 16.97 -1.26
C GLU A 113 -6.89 17.08 -1.27
N GLU A 114 -6.27 17.13 -0.09
CA GLU A 114 -4.81 17.16 0.09
C GLU A 114 -4.12 15.83 -0.27
N GLU A 115 -4.83 14.71 -0.12
CA GLU A 115 -4.33 13.37 -0.45
C GLU A 115 -4.57 13.03 -1.93
N MET A 116 -5.62 13.62 -2.51
CA MET A 116 -5.92 13.48 -3.93
C MET A 116 -4.88 14.22 -4.76
N LYS A 117 -4.46 13.63 -5.89
CA LYS A 117 -3.39 14.18 -6.76
C LYS A 117 -1.99 14.19 -6.12
N ASP A 118 -1.82 13.69 -4.90
CA ASP A 118 -0.51 13.58 -4.29
C ASP A 118 0.26 12.39 -4.87
N LYS A 119 1.26 12.71 -5.69
CA LYS A 119 2.22 11.78 -6.28
C LYS A 119 2.96 10.95 -5.23
N GLU A 120 3.32 11.54 -4.09
CA GLU A 120 4.01 10.82 -3.02
C GLU A 120 3.08 9.84 -2.32
N TYR A 121 1.81 10.22 -2.14
CA TYR A 121 0.77 9.35 -1.64
C TYR A 121 0.58 8.11 -2.52
N ILE A 122 0.44 8.29 -3.83
CA ILE A 122 0.32 7.18 -4.79
C ILE A 122 1.53 6.25 -4.69
N ARG A 123 2.75 6.84 -4.67
CA ARG A 123 3.99 6.07 -4.55
C ARG A 123 4.01 5.22 -3.29
N LYS A 124 3.71 5.83 -2.13
CA LYS A 124 3.72 5.14 -0.84
C LYS A 124 2.68 4.03 -0.83
N ARG A 125 1.43 4.34 -1.20
CA ARG A 125 0.31 3.41 -1.06
C ARG A 125 0.33 2.26 -2.08
N LEU A 126 0.81 2.49 -3.29
CA LEU A 126 0.78 1.49 -4.36
C LEU A 126 2.09 0.66 -4.45
N LEU A 127 3.25 1.30 -4.26
CA LEU A 127 4.55 0.67 -4.56
C LEU A 127 5.43 0.47 -3.33
N CYS A 128 5.21 1.22 -2.26
CA CYS A 128 5.87 0.93 -1.00
C CYS A 128 4.98 0.00 -0.19
N PHE A 129 5.24 -1.29 -0.28
CA PHE A 129 4.92 -2.19 0.83
C PHE A 129 5.85 -1.83 1.99
N GLU A 130 5.63 -0.67 2.61
CA GLU A 130 6.00 -0.48 4.00
C GLU A 130 5.11 -1.46 4.76
N ILE A 131 5.58 -2.71 4.87
CA ILE A 131 5.23 -3.54 6.00
C ILE A 131 5.71 -2.69 7.16
N ASN A 132 4.80 -1.91 7.73
CA ASN A 132 4.93 -1.51 9.10
C ASN A 132 5.02 -2.84 9.84
N GLU A 133 6.24 -3.34 10.04
CA GLU A 133 6.59 -3.83 11.35
C GLU A 133 6.24 -2.66 12.28
N LYS A 134 4.95 -2.55 12.59
CA LYS A 134 4.59 -2.22 13.94
C LYS A 134 5.32 -3.31 14.71
N SER A 135 6.56 -3.02 15.10
CA SER A 135 6.89 -3.18 16.48
C SER A 135 5.79 -2.40 17.22
N GLU A 136 4.62 -3.02 17.35
CA GLU A 136 3.89 -2.88 18.57
C GLU A 136 4.95 -3.31 19.57
N LYS A 137 5.65 -2.33 20.13
CA LYS A 137 6.28 -2.48 21.43
C LYS A 137 5.11 -2.68 22.39
N HIS A 138 4.34 -3.74 22.22
CA HIS A 138 3.63 -4.39 23.30
C HIS A 138 4.76 -4.93 24.15
N GLU A 139 5.20 -4.09 25.06
CA GLU A 139 4.77 -4.23 26.42
C GLU A 139 5.43 -3.10 27.20
N ASN A 140 4.61 -2.37 27.93
CA ASN A 140 5.05 -1.45 28.95
C ASN A 140 5.95 -2.27 29.89
N LYS A 141 7.28 -2.12 29.80
CA LYS A 141 8.24 -2.98 30.54
C LYS A 141 7.89 -3.05 32.03
N ASP A 142 7.34 -1.97 32.56
CA ASP A 142 6.90 -1.87 33.94
C ASP A 142 5.72 -2.79 34.27
N GLU A 143 4.82 -3.05 33.32
CA GLU A 143 3.69 -3.97 33.50
C GLU A 143 4.13 -5.44 33.43
N LEU A 144 5.06 -5.77 32.52
CA LEU A 144 5.69 -7.10 32.49
C LEU A 144 6.46 -7.40 33.76
N ILE A 145 7.26 -6.44 34.23
CA ILE A 145 8.04 -6.60 35.45
C ILE A 145 7.11 -6.84 36.65
N LYS A 146 5.98 -6.12 36.73
CA LYS A 146 4.94 -6.37 37.75
C LYS A 146 4.33 -7.76 37.64
N ARG A 147 3.96 -8.20 36.43
CA ARG A 147 3.41 -9.56 36.23
C ARG A 147 4.42 -10.64 36.60
N ILE A 148 5.71 -10.43 36.35
CA ILE A 148 6.75 -11.36 36.77
C ILE A 148 6.89 -11.35 38.29
N GLU A 149 6.86 -10.18 38.94
CA GLU A 149 6.86 -10.08 40.42
C GLU A 149 5.68 -10.82 41.05
N GLU A 150 4.48 -10.73 40.45
CA GLU A 150 3.26 -11.40 40.94
C GLU A 150 3.26 -12.91 40.71
N ASN A 151 3.77 -13.39 39.57
CA ASN A 151 3.69 -14.80 39.17
C ASN A 151 4.94 -15.60 39.53
N ASP A 152 6.12 -14.97 39.58
CA ASP A 152 7.41 -15.62 39.87
C ASP A 152 8.41 -14.66 40.54
N LEU A 153 8.34 -14.65 41.87
CA LEU A 153 9.17 -13.80 42.71
C LEU A 153 10.66 -14.16 42.64
N GLU A 154 11.03 -15.41 42.34
CA GLU A 154 12.43 -15.83 42.21
C GLU A 154 13.04 -15.32 40.92
N LEU A 155 12.32 -15.46 39.80
CA LEU A 155 12.71 -14.89 38.52
C LEU A 155 12.91 -13.37 38.63
N TYR A 156 11.96 -12.68 39.27
CA TYR A 156 12.05 -11.24 39.49
C TYR A 156 13.33 -10.83 40.24
N LYS A 157 13.65 -11.51 41.34
CA LYS A 157 14.87 -11.23 42.13
C LYS A 157 16.15 -11.48 41.32
N ILE A 158 16.19 -12.52 40.50
CA ILE A 158 17.35 -12.85 39.65
C ILE A 158 17.54 -11.78 38.57
N LEU A 159 16.44 -11.30 37.97
CA LEU A 159 16.49 -10.25 36.95
C LEU A 159 17.07 -8.94 37.50
N GLN A 160 16.78 -8.59 38.75
CA GLN A 160 17.28 -7.36 39.42
C GLN A 160 18.79 -7.36 39.74
N LYS A 161 19.44 -8.53 39.76
CA LYS A 161 20.90 -8.62 40.04
C LYS A 161 21.69 -8.05 38.86
N LYS A 162 22.35 -6.90 39.03
CA LYS A 162 23.11 -6.23 37.96
C LYS A 162 24.48 -6.86 37.69
N ASP A 163 25.02 -7.58 38.66
CA ASP A 163 26.40 -8.11 38.63
C ASP A 163 26.51 -9.51 37.99
N LEU A 164 25.41 -10.05 37.46
CA LEU A 164 25.37 -11.39 36.87
C LEU A 164 25.19 -11.32 35.36
N THR A 165 26.00 -12.11 34.65
CA THR A 165 25.81 -12.38 33.22
C THR A 165 24.53 -13.17 32.99
N LEU A 166 23.98 -13.11 31.77
CA LEU A 166 22.73 -13.78 31.42
C LEU A 166 22.78 -15.29 31.72
N ASP A 167 23.88 -15.95 31.35
CA ASP A 167 24.07 -17.39 31.56
C ASP A 167 24.03 -17.76 33.04
N LYS A 168 24.61 -16.93 33.91
CA LYS A 168 24.57 -17.12 35.37
C LYS A 168 23.16 -16.94 35.93
N LYS A 169 22.39 -15.99 35.39
CA LYS A 169 20.98 -15.80 35.78
C LYS A 169 20.11 -16.99 35.37
N VAL A 170 20.34 -17.54 34.18
CA VAL A 170 19.63 -18.74 33.71
C VAL A 170 19.94 -19.95 34.58
N ALA A 171 21.22 -20.18 34.89
CA ALA A 171 21.62 -21.28 35.79
C ALA A 171 20.94 -21.18 37.18
N LEU A 172 20.97 -19.98 37.78
CA LEU A 172 20.31 -19.71 39.06
C LEU A 172 18.80 -19.96 39.04
N TYR A 173 18.14 -19.65 37.92
CA TYR A 173 16.69 -19.81 37.81
C TYR A 173 16.26 -21.25 37.51
N VAL A 174 17.05 -21.99 36.73
CA VAL A 174 16.78 -23.39 36.37
C VAL A 174 17.16 -24.35 37.51
N GLY A 175 17.76 -23.84 38.60
CA GLY A 175 18.08 -24.61 39.81
C GLY A 175 19.45 -25.28 39.77
N ASP A 176 20.24 -25.07 38.73
CA ASP A 176 21.66 -25.42 38.74
C ASP A 176 22.39 -24.36 39.56
N GLY A 177 22.48 -24.60 40.86
CA GLY A 177 23.26 -23.78 41.77
C GLY A 177 24.64 -23.52 41.18
N ILE A 178 25.01 -22.24 41.10
CA ILE A 178 26.39 -21.86 40.79
C ILE A 178 27.21 -22.39 41.95
N ASN A 179 27.82 -23.57 41.77
CA ASN A 179 28.85 -24.05 42.67
C ASN A 179 29.96 -22.99 42.69
N GLU A 180 30.23 -22.46 43.89
CA GLU A 180 31.43 -21.67 44.19
C GLU A 180 32.71 -22.44 43.85
#